data_AF-A0A2P7YT07-F1
#
_entry.id   AF-A0A2P7YT07-F1
#
_cell.length_a   1.000
_cell.length_b   1.000
_cell.length_c   1.000
_cell.angle_alpha   90.00
_cell.angle_beta   90.00
_cell.angle_gamma   90.00
#
_symmetry.space_group_name_H-M   'P 1'
#
loop_
_entity.id
_entity.type
_entity.pdbx_description
1 polymer ?
#
loop_
_entity_poly.entity_id
_entity_poly.type
_entity_poly.pdbx_seq_one_letter_code
_entity_poly.pdbx_strand_id
1 'polypeptide(L)'
;MQFATILFAALAVAAPTKRETTCKFPDSKGLFSVTPSKSNAGWALSPDQKCTAGSYCPYACPPGQLMAQWDQSAKSYSTGSSMNGGYYCNTDGELEKPFSDRDLCVNGTGTVEVNNKANKNVAFCQTVLPGNEAMLIPTDVDGGKTQTLAVPDEDYYASSAAHYYINPLGVSTEEGCVWGSKDKAQGNWAPYVAGANTDSSGNTFVKIGWNPKYIDDFKDKPQYGIRITCADGECNGLDCEIDPSKDGYNGINGKDTGKSLGASYCVVTAKNKNTATIEVFSV
;
A
#
# COMPACT_ATOMS: atom_id res chain seq x y z
N MET A 1 24.86 36.41 63.31
CA MET A 1 25.11 36.88 61.93
C MET A 1 24.55 35.82 61.00
N GLN A 2 23.44 36.12 60.32
CA GLN A 2 22.66 35.17 59.54
C GLN A 2 22.80 35.60 58.07
N PHE A 3 23.52 34.80 57.28
CA PHE A 3 23.71 35.07 55.85
C PHE A 3 22.56 34.42 55.07
N ALA A 4 21.74 35.25 54.43
CA ALA A 4 20.70 34.81 53.51
C ALA A 4 21.31 34.66 52.11
N THR A 5 21.30 33.44 51.59
CA THR A 5 21.73 33.14 50.21
C THR A 5 20.56 33.37 49.26
N ILE A 6 20.64 34.40 48.43
CA ILE A 6 19.66 34.68 47.37
C ILE A 6 19.97 33.77 46.18
N LEU A 7 19.08 32.82 45.90
CA LEU A 7 19.14 31.95 44.74
C LEU A 7 18.47 32.68 43.56
N PHE A 8 19.26 33.14 42.59
CA PHE A 8 18.73 33.65 41.31
C PHE A 8 18.34 32.45 40.42
N ALA A 9 17.05 32.23 40.25
CA ALA A 9 16.54 31.32 39.23
C ALA A 9 16.64 31.98 37.86
N ALA A 10 17.56 31.51 37.01
CA ALA A 10 17.61 31.90 35.61
C ALA A 10 16.45 31.22 34.86
N LEU A 11 15.46 32.02 34.45
CA LEU A 11 14.44 31.60 33.48
C LEU A 11 15.12 31.45 32.11
N ALA A 12 15.42 30.22 31.72
CA ALA A 12 15.81 29.90 30.35
C ALA A 12 14.57 30.09 29.44
N VAL A 13 14.53 31.19 28.70
CA VAL A 13 13.54 31.40 27.64
C VAL A 13 13.93 30.47 26.48
N ALA A 14 13.16 29.42 26.27
CA ALA A 14 13.33 28.55 25.11
C ALA A 14 13.19 29.38 23.82
N ALA A 15 14.19 29.31 22.94
CA ALA A 15 14.12 29.94 21.63
C ALA A 15 12.92 29.37 20.85
N PRO A 16 12.19 30.20 20.08
CA PRO A 16 11.08 29.71 19.27
C PRO A 16 11.60 28.65 18.29
N THR A 17 11.05 27.44 18.35
CA THR A 17 11.31 26.38 17.37
C THR A 17 11.03 26.91 15.97
N LYS A 18 12.06 26.90 15.11
CA LYS A 18 11.95 27.30 13.70
C LYS A 18 10.77 26.55 13.10
N ARG A 19 9.76 27.28 12.58
CA ARG A 19 8.61 26.64 11.92
C ARG A 19 9.16 25.81 10.76
N GLU A 20 8.89 24.51 10.80
CA GLU A 20 9.24 23.58 9.74
C GLU A 20 8.43 23.93 8.49
N THR A 21 9.11 24.19 7.37
CA THR A 21 8.46 24.45 6.08
C THR A 21 7.92 23.14 5.52
N THR A 22 6.65 23.11 5.13
CA THR A 22 5.96 21.92 4.62
C THR A 22 5.17 22.24 3.37
N CYS A 23 5.01 21.27 2.46
CA CYS A 23 4.14 21.45 1.31
C CYS A 23 2.70 21.02 1.60
N LYS A 24 1.77 21.81 1.07
CA LYS A 24 0.33 21.51 1.14
C LYS A 24 -0.03 20.42 0.14
N PHE A 25 -0.80 19.42 0.56
CA PHE A 25 -1.36 18.42 -0.33
C PHE A 25 -2.29 19.07 -1.39
N PRO A 26 -2.19 18.68 -2.68
CA PRO A 26 -2.93 19.35 -3.74
C PRO A 26 -4.32 18.71 -3.93
N ASP A 27 -5.25 18.95 -2.98
CA ASP A 27 -6.60 18.36 -2.94
C ASP A 27 -7.41 18.51 -4.26
N SER A 28 -7.15 19.55 -5.04
CA SER A 28 -7.85 19.85 -6.29
C SER A 28 -7.40 18.98 -7.49
N LYS A 29 -6.46 18.05 -7.29
CA LYS A 29 -5.86 17.25 -8.37
C LYS A 29 -6.46 15.85 -8.54
N GLY A 30 -7.55 15.54 -7.86
CA GLY A 30 -8.20 14.23 -7.95
C GLY A 30 -7.38 13.09 -7.34
N LEU A 31 -6.42 13.42 -6.47
CA LEU A 31 -5.64 12.46 -5.71
C LEU A 31 -6.46 11.97 -4.50
N PHE A 32 -6.22 10.73 -4.08
CA PHE A 32 -6.79 10.24 -2.84
C PHE A 32 -6.01 10.81 -1.66
N SER A 33 -6.72 11.40 -0.69
CA SER A 33 -6.12 11.98 0.49
C SER A 33 -5.99 10.93 1.61
N VAL A 34 -4.76 10.50 1.91
CA VAL A 34 -4.47 9.52 2.96
C VAL A 34 -4.47 10.18 4.33
N THR A 35 -5.41 9.78 5.19
CA THR A 35 -5.57 10.27 6.58
C THR A 35 -5.42 11.80 6.76
N PRO A 36 -6.19 12.65 6.04
CA PRO A 36 -5.99 14.11 5.99
C PRO A 36 -6.03 14.82 7.34
N SER A 37 -6.67 14.22 8.35
CA SER A 37 -6.76 14.75 9.71
C SER A 37 -5.50 14.55 10.54
N LYS A 38 -4.47 13.87 10.00
CA LYS A 38 -3.21 13.55 10.68
C LYS A 38 -2.07 14.43 10.14
N SER A 39 -0.85 14.22 10.66
CA SER A 39 0.32 15.05 10.30
C SER A 39 0.69 14.94 8.82
N ASN A 40 0.40 13.80 8.19
CA ASN A 40 0.64 13.60 6.75
C ASN A 40 -0.32 14.39 5.86
N ALA A 41 -1.41 14.95 6.40
CA ALA A 41 -2.27 15.92 5.72
C ALA A 41 -2.68 15.52 4.29
N GLY A 42 -2.90 14.22 4.04
CA GLY A 42 -3.32 13.67 2.74
C GLY A 42 -2.22 12.99 1.93
N TRP A 43 -0.94 13.23 2.23
CA TRP A 43 0.18 12.55 1.59
C TRP A 43 0.19 11.05 1.90
N ALA A 44 0.65 10.23 0.97
CA ALA A 44 0.87 8.79 1.17
C ALA A 44 2.14 8.53 2.02
N LEU A 45 2.17 9.15 3.20
CA LEU A 45 3.18 9.04 4.25
C LEU A 45 2.51 8.50 5.52
N SER A 46 3.29 8.00 6.47
CA SER A 46 2.72 7.52 7.74
C SER A 46 1.98 8.65 8.46
N PRO A 47 0.91 8.38 9.23
CA PRO A 47 0.07 9.41 9.84
C PRO A 47 0.80 10.48 10.68
N ASP A 48 1.97 10.14 11.23
CA ASP A 48 2.81 11.01 12.06
C ASP A 48 3.90 11.75 11.28
N GLN A 49 4.08 11.45 9.99
CA GLN A 49 5.06 12.08 9.10
C GLN A 49 4.47 13.29 8.39
N LYS A 50 5.31 14.26 8.02
CA LYS A 50 4.92 15.42 7.20
C LYS A 50 5.69 15.43 5.89
N CYS A 51 5.10 16.04 4.86
CA CYS A 51 5.82 16.42 3.65
C CYS A 51 6.59 17.73 3.90
N THR A 52 7.87 17.62 4.21
CA THR A 52 8.74 18.75 4.57
C THR A 52 9.52 19.29 3.38
N ALA A 53 9.90 20.55 3.41
CA ALA A 53 10.78 21.15 2.43
C ALA A 53 12.08 20.33 2.23
N GLY A 54 12.49 20.16 0.98
CA GLY A 54 13.63 19.35 0.56
C GLY A 54 13.35 17.84 0.47
N SER A 55 12.10 17.40 0.55
CA SER A 55 11.72 15.98 0.49
C SER A 55 10.82 15.65 -0.68
N TYR A 56 10.84 14.39 -1.10
CA TYR A 56 9.83 13.81 -1.98
C TYR A 56 8.60 13.38 -1.18
N CYS A 57 7.43 13.72 -1.71
CA CYS A 57 6.14 13.56 -1.05
C CYS A 57 5.23 12.67 -1.91
N PRO A 58 5.20 11.36 -1.61
CA PRO A 58 4.35 10.42 -2.33
C PRO A 58 2.88 10.68 -2.07
N TYR A 59 2.04 10.37 -3.05
CA TYR A 59 0.59 10.56 -3.00
C TYR A 59 -0.13 9.32 -3.52
N ALA A 60 -1.40 9.18 -3.13
CA ALA A 60 -2.25 8.09 -3.58
C ALA A 60 -3.05 8.51 -4.82
N CYS A 61 -3.00 7.68 -5.86
CA CYS A 61 -3.88 7.80 -7.00
C CYS A 61 -5.21 7.07 -6.73
N PRO A 62 -6.29 7.40 -7.47
CA PRO A 62 -7.53 6.63 -7.42
C PRO A 62 -7.31 5.12 -7.66
N PRO A 63 -8.22 4.25 -7.18
CA PRO A 63 -8.15 2.82 -7.45
C PRO A 63 -7.93 2.50 -8.93
N GLY A 64 -7.06 1.53 -9.22
CA GLY A 64 -6.66 1.16 -10.58
C GLY A 64 -5.55 2.04 -11.19
N GLN A 65 -5.13 3.11 -10.53
CA GLN A 65 -4.08 4.01 -11.04
C GLN A 65 -2.80 3.98 -10.20
N LEU A 66 -1.68 4.25 -10.86
CA LEU A 66 -0.34 4.29 -10.29
C LEU A 66 0.18 5.72 -10.24
N MET A 67 0.95 6.03 -9.19
CA MET A 67 1.69 7.29 -9.08
C MET A 67 2.74 7.37 -10.20
N ALA A 68 2.74 8.46 -10.97
CA ALA A 68 3.58 8.65 -12.15
C ALA A 68 4.69 9.71 -11.98
N GLN A 69 4.96 10.11 -10.73
CA GLN A 69 5.94 11.12 -10.35
C GLN A 69 6.92 10.56 -9.34
N TRP A 70 8.21 10.83 -9.52
CA TRP A 70 9.32 10.43 -8.66
C TRP A 70 10.62 11.09 -9.15
N ASP A 71 11.71 10.96 -8.40
CA ASP A 71 13.04 11.42 -8.81
C ASP A 71 13.48 10.78 -10.14
N GLN A 72 13.70 11.59 -11.17
CA GLN A 72 14.09 11.11 -12.50
C GLN A 72 15.42 10.33 -12.51
N SER A 73 16.27 10.53 -11.50
CA SER A 73 17.52 9.79 -11.33
C SER A 73 17.31 8.39 -10.73
N ALA A 74 16.18 8.15 -10.06
CA ALA A 74 15.82 6.86 -9.48
C ALA A 74 15.34 5.89 -10.56
N LYS A 75 16.28 5.31 -11.31
CA LYS A 75 16.01 4.36 -12.41
C LYS A 75 16.07 2.89 -11.99
N SER A 76 16.54 2.62 -10.79
CA SER A 76 16.65 1.27 -10.23
C SER A 76 16.20 1.26 -8.79
N TYR A 77 15.78 0.08 -8.33
CA TYR A 77 15.47 -0.15 -6.93
C TYR A 77 16.78 -0.19 -6.14
N SER A 78 17.11 0.92 -5.45
CA SER A 78 18.28 1.02 -4.59
C SER A 78 18.00 1.85 -3.35
N THR A 79 18.66 1.50 -2.24
CA THR A 79 18.48 2.13 -0.94
C THR A 79 18.62 3.65 -1.06
N GLY A 80 17.62 4.39 -0.56
CA GLY A 80 17.55 5.84 -0.65
C GLY A 80 16.81 6.33 -1.88
N SER A 81 17.30 6.05 -3.10
CA SER A 81 16.64 6.53 -4.33
C SER A 81 15.23 5.93 -4.52
N SER A 82 15.00 4.70 -4.03
CA SER A 82 13.67 4.09 -4.04
C SER A 82 12.64 4.79 -3.17
N MET A 83 13.08 5.66 -2.25
CA MET A 83 12.19 6.43 -1.38
C MET A 83 11.73 7.75 -2.00
N ASN A 84 12.31 8.16 -3.12
CA ASN A 84 12.07 9.48 -3.71
C ASN A 84 10.86 9.48 -4.67
N GLY A 85 9.68 9.17 -4.14
CA GLY A 85 8.42 9.13 -4.90
C GLY A 85 7.55 10.38 -4.74
N GLY A 86 6.76 10.68 -5.78
CA GLY A 86 5.74 11.72 -5.78
C GLY A 86 6.24 13.11 -6.17
N TYR A 87 5.62 14.14 -5.60
CA TYR A 87 6.04 15.52 -5.80
C TYR A 87 7.36 15.79 -5.07
N TYR A 88 8.16 16.73 -5.56
CA TYR A 88 9.24 17.30 -4.77
C TYR A 88 8.72 18.55 -4.04
N CYS A 89 8.89 18.59 -2.72
CA CYS A 89 8.60 19.76 -1.92
C CYS A 89 9.85 20.62 -1.84
N ASN A 90 9.88 21.77 -2.51
CA ASN A 90 11.08 22.59 -2.56
C ASN A 90 11.33 23.33 -1.23
N THR A 91 12.44 24.07 -1.15
CA THR A 91 12.86 24.77 0.07
C THR A 91 11.88 25.83 0.57
N ASP A 92 11.04 26.34 -0.33
CA ASP A 92 10.05 27.39 -0.04
C ASP A 92 8.68 26.80 0.32
N GLY A 93 8.52 25.46 0.26
CA GLY A 93 7.25 24.79 0.54
C GLY A 93 6.31 24.74 -0.65
N GLU A 94 6.84 24.88 -1.87
CA GLU A 94 6.09 24.75 -3.12
C GLU A 94 6.29 23.37 -3.76
N LEU A 95 5.26 22.89 -4.46
CA LEU A 95 5.27 21.60 -5.13
C LEU A 95 5.88 21.68 -6.52
N GLU A 96 6.89 20.85 -6.77
CA GLU A 96 7.51 20.66 -8.07
C GLU A 96 7.20 19.26 -8.59
N LYS A 97 6.70 19.18 -9.82
CA LYS A 97 6.41 17.93 -10.50
C LYS A 97 7.70 17.41 -11.16
N PRO A 98 8.30 16.30 -10.70
CA PRO A 98 9.59 15.86 -11.24
C PRO A 98 9.58 15.61 -12.74
N PHE A 99 8.54 14.97 -13.30
CA PHE A 99 8.38 14.77 -14.74
C PHE A 99 7.39 15.77 -15.29
N SER A 100 7.84 16.89 -15.87
CA SER A 100 6.97 17.97 -16.34
C SER A 100 5.94 17.53 -17.39
N ASP A 101 6.27 16.51 -18.18
CA ASP A 101 5.49 15.95 -19.30
C ASP A 101 4.56 14.78 -18.92
N ARG A 102 4.63 14.28 -17.69
CA ARG A 102 3.77 13.17 -17.22
C ARG A 102 2.60 13.66 -16.38
N ASP A 103 1.49 12.93 -16.44
CA ASP A 103 0.40 13.12 -15.49
C ASP A 103 0.83 12.73 -14.07
N LEU A 104 0.00 13.04 -13.07
CA LEU A 104 0.25 12.61 -11.69
C LEU A 104 -0.08 11.13 -11.51
N CYS A 105 -1.16 10.69 -12.15
CA CYS A 105 -1.66 9.33 -12.07
C CYS A 105 -1.80 8.78 -13.48
N VAL A 106 -1.35 7.55 -13.66
CA VAL A 106 -1.54 6.78 -14.90
C VAL A 106 -2.34 5.53 -14.59
N ASN A 107 -3.16 5.08 -15.53
CA ASN A 107 -3.86 3.81 -15.35
C ASN A 107 -2.84 2.67 -15.25
N GLY A 108 -3.09 1.74 -14.33
CA GLY A 108 -2.46 0.43 -14.41
C GLY A 108 -2.97 -0.35 -15.62
N THR A 109 -2.52 -1.58 -15.77
CA THR A 109 -2.84 -2.43 -16.92
C THR A 109 -4.30 -2.88 -16.96
N GLY A 110 -5.04 -2.72 -15.86
CA GLY A 110 -6.48 -3.04 -15.76
C GLY A 110 -6.80 -4.53 -15.72
N THR A 111 -5.79 -5.38 -15.45
CA THR A 111 -5.90 -6.84 -15.55
C THR A 111 -6.20 -7.54 -14.22
N VAL A 112 -6.34 -6.78 -13.12
CA VAL A 112 -6.70 -7.34 -11.81
C VAL A 112 -7.80 -6.52 -11.16
N GLU A 113 -8.83 -7.22 -10.70
CA GLU A 113 -9.90 -6.66 -9.89
C GLU A 113 -10.10 -7.46 -8.60
N VAL A 114 -10.72 -6.83 -7.61
CA VAL A 114 -11.18 -7.48 -6.39
C VAL A 114 -12.70 -7.55 -6.46
N ASN A 115 -13.26 -8.72 -6.22
CA ASN A 115 -14.70 -8.92 -6.03
C ASN A 115 -14.97 -9.32 -4.58
N ASN A 116 -15.57 -8.42 -3.80
CA ASN A 116 -15.89 -8.70 -2.42
C ASN A 116 -17.27 -9.35 -2.32
N LYS A 117 -17.31 -10.67 -2.10
CA LYS A 117 -18.54 -11.45 -1.89
C LYS A 117 -19.01 -11.45 -0.44
N ALA A 118 -18.24 -10.86 0.49
CA ALA A 118 -18.67 -10.68 1.86
C ALA A 118 -19.60 -9.46 2.00
N ASN A 119 -20.26 -9.34 3.16
CA ASN A 119 -21.20 -8.24 3.44
C ASN A 119 -20.54 -6.99 4.04
N LYS A 120 -19.26 -7.08 4.44
CA LYS A 120 -18.49 -5.97 5.02
C LYS A 120 -17.41 -5.54 4.03
N ASN A 121 -16.96 -4.29 4.13
CA ASN A 121 -15.86 -3.79 3.32
C ASN A 121 -14.57 -4.60 3.56
N VAL A 122 -13.64 -4.53 2.60
CA VAL A 122 -12.28 -5.03 2.74
C VAL A 122 -11.30 -3.99 2.18
N ALA A 123 -10.32 -3.60 3.00
CA ALA A 123 -9.30 -2.65 2.60
C ALA A 123 -8.07 -3.37 2.02
N PHE A 124 -7.78 -3.12 0.75
CA PHE A 124 -6.55 -3.48 0.06
C PHE A 124 -5.60 -2.28 0.11
N CYS A 125 -4.47 -2.43 0.80
CA CYS A 125 -3.53 -1.33 1.01
C CYS A 125 -2.25 -1.58 0.22
N GLN A 126 -2.04 -0.81 -0.85
CA GLN A 126 -0.86 -0.88 -1.69
C GLN A 126 0.34 -0.24 -0.99
N THR A 127 1.51 -0.86 -1.12
CA THR A 127 2.78 -0.26 -0.71
C THR A 127 3.12 0.96 -1.56
N VAL A 128 3.57 2.02 -0.92
CA VAL A 128 4.04 3.23 -1.60
C VAL A 128 5.40 2.95 -2.23
N LEU A 129 5.42 2.77 -3.56
CA LEU A 129 6.63 2.55 -4.33
C LEU A 129 6.56 3.34 -5.65
N PRO A 130 7.56 4.18 -5.98
CA PRO A 130 8.67 4.60 -5.13
C PRO A 130 8.17 5.35 -3.87
N GLY A 131 8.83 5.13 -2.74
CA GLY A 131 8.43 5.68 -1.45
C GLY A 131 8.99 4.87 -0.27
N ASN A 132 8.37 5.05 0.89
CA ASN A 132 8.80 4.39 2.13
C ASN A 132 8.36 2.92 2.24
N GLU A 133 7.72 2.36 1.20
CA GLU A 133 7.20 1.00 1.12
C GLU A 133 6.18 0.61 2.20
N ALA A 134 5.68 1.58 2.96
CA ALA A 134 4.52 1.37 3.80
C ALA A 134 3.27 1.19 2.93
N MET A 135 2.37 0.33 3.36
CA MET A 135 1.05 0.02 2.80
C MET A 135 0.02 1.14 3.04
N LEU A 136 0.20 2.28 2.38
CA LEU A 136 -0.57 3.50 2.68
C LEU A 136 -1.59 3.88 1.61
N ILE A 137 -1.50 3.33 0.39
CA ILE A 137 -2.38 3.70 -0.72
C ILE A 137 -3.61 2.77 -0.67
N PRO A 138 -4.82 3.30 -0.39
CA PRO A 138 -5.96 2.46 -0.13
C PRO A 138 -6.78 2.14 -1.38
N THR A 139 -7.35 0.94 -1.42
CA THR A 139 -8.49 0.57 -2.23
C THR A 139 -9.53 -0.08 -1.31
N ASP A 140 -10.63 0.62 -1.06
CA ASP A 140 -11.75 0.08 -0.27
C ASP A 140 -12.74 -0.63 -1.19
N VAL A 141 -13.10 -1.86 -0.83
CA VAL A 141 -14.05 -2.66 -1.59
C VAL A 141 -15.22 -3.01 -0.70
N ASP A 142 -16.31 -2.25 -0.85
CA ASP A 142 -17.58 -2.49 -0.16
C ASP A 142 -18.12 -3.91 -0.41
N GLY A 143 -18.93 -4.40 0.52
CA GLY A 143 -19.58 -5.70 0.39
C GLY A 143 -20.44 -5.79 -0.87
N GLY A 144 -20.27 -6.86 -1.64
CA GLY A 144 -20.95 -7.10 -2.92
C GLY A 144 -20.46 -6.20 -4.06
N LYS A 145 -19.33 -5.48 -3.90
CA LYS A 145 -18.77 -4.59 -4.92
C LYS A 145 -17.47 -5.14 -5.52
N THR A 146 -17.11 -4.55 -6.65
CA THR A 146 -15.88 -4.81 -7.37
C THR A 146 -15.07 -3.52 -7.49
N GLN A 147 -13.75 -3.62 -7.37
CA GLN A 147 -12.81 -2.52 -7.64
C GLN A 147 -11.60 -3.03 -8.41
N THR A 148 -11.08 -2.21 -9.32
CA THR A 148 -9.83 -2.51 -10.05
C THR A 148 -8.62 -2.19 -9.17
N LEU A 149 -7.62 -3.08 -9.15
CA LEU A 149 -6.33 -2.82 -8.50
C LEU A 149 -5.36 -2.17 -9.48
N ALA A 150 -4.48 -1.31 -8.96
CA ALA A 150 -3.40 -0.75 -9.75
C ALA A 150 -2.33 -1.83 -10.00
N VAL A 151 -2.12 -2.17 -11.28
CA VAL A 151 -1.15 -3.18 -11.69
C VAL A 151 -0.14 -2.52 -12.64
N PRO A 152 1.15 -2.47 -12.30
CA PRO A 152 2.19 -1.93 -13.17
C PRO A 152 2.53 -2.90 -14.30
N ASP A 153 2.98 -2.32 -15.42
CA ASP A 153 3.76 -3.03 -16.43
C ASP A 153 5.27 -2.83 -16.21
N GLU A 154 6.08 -3.40 -17.09
CA GLU A 154 7.55 -3.34 -17.02
C GLU A 154 8.13 -1.93 -17.17
N ASP A 155 7.35 -0.98 -17.73
CA ASP A 155 7.75 0.42 -17.92
C ASP A 155 7.57 1.26 -16.64
N TYR A 156 6.85 0.72 -15.65
CA TYR A 156 6.72 1.37 -14.35
C TYR A 156 8.06 1.45 -13.61
N TYR A 157 8.11 2.29 -12.57
CA TYR A 157 9.30 2.54 -11.74
C TYR A 157 10.10 1.26 -11.47
N ALA A 158 11.35 1.22 -11.95
CA ALA A 158 12.29 0.10 -11.79
C ALA A 158 11.73 -1.28 -12.18
N SER A 159 10.79 -1.34 -13.13
CA SER A 159 10.07 -2.56 -13.54
C SER A 159 9.47 -3.32 -12.35
N SER A 160 9.02 -2.56 -11.33
CA SER A 160 8.52 -3.10 -10.08
C SER A 160 7.09 -3.66 -10.22
N ALA A 161 6.71 -4.50 -9.25
CA ALA A 161 5.37 -5.03 -9.11
C ALA A 161 4.59 -4.26 -8.04
N ALA A 162 3.25 -4.26 -8.13
CA ALA A 162 2.42 -3.79 -7.03
C ALA A 162 2.35 -4.85 -5.92
N HIS A 163 2.34 -4.41 -4.67
CA HIS A 163 2.15 -5.25 -3.49
C HIS A 163 1.05 -4.67 -2.62
N TYR A 164 0.17 -5.54 -2.13
CA TYR A 164 -1.02 -5.18 -1.35
C TYR A 164 -1.08 -5.97 -0.05
N TYR A 165 -1.49 -5.31 1.02
CA TYR A 165 -1.92 -5.93 2.27
C TYR A 165 -3.45 -5.97 2.30
N ILE A 166 -4.02 -7.14 2.60
CA ILE A 166 -5.46 -7.37 2.56
C ILE A 166 -5.96 -7.48 3.99
N ASN A 167 -6.62 -6.44 4.48
CA ASN A 167 -7.06 -6.35 5.88
C ASN A 167 -8.27 -7.25 6.17
N PRO A 168 -8.54 -7.54 7.47
CA PRO A 168 -9.76 -8.22 7.88
C PRO A 168 -11.03 -7.48 7.43
N LEU A 169 -12.09 -8.26 7.16
CA LEU A 169 -13.40 -7.73 6.82
C LEU A 169 -13.92 -6.72 7.87
N GLY A 170 -14.35 -5.55 7.42
CA GLY A 170 -14.86 -4.48 8.27
C GLY A 170 -13.80 -3.52 8.82
N VAL A 171 -12.51 -3.73 8.53
CA VAL A 171 -11.46 -2.75 8.85
C VAL A 171 -11.48 -1.66 7.78
N SER A 172 -11.59 -0.41 8.21
CA SER A 172 -11.58 0.76 7.33
C SER A 172 -10.21 1.00 6.68
N THR A 173 -10.15 1.82 5.63
CA THR A 173 -8.87 2.19 5.03
C THR A 173 -8.04 3.09 5.94
N GLU A 174 -8.67 3.92 6.78
CA GLU A 174 -8.00 4.76 7.77
C GLU A 174 -7.33 3.95 8.90
N GLU A 175 -7.89 2.79 9.23
CA GLU A 175 -7.34 1.89 10.25
C GLU A 175 -6.40 0.83 9.66
N GLY A 176 -6.68 0.38 8.43
CA GLY A 176 -6.00 -0.73 7.78
C GLY A 176 -4.83 -0.32 6.88
N CYS A 177 -4.86 0.87 6.27
CA CYS A 177 -3.81 1.37 5.38
C CYS A 177 -2.88 2.33 6.11
N VAL A 178 -2.44 1.89 7.28
CA VAL A 178 -1.46 2.57 8.13
C VAL A 178 -0.54 1.53 8.75
N TRP A 179 0.67 1.95 9.12
CA TRP A 179 1.55 1.07 9.89
C TRP A 179 0.96 0.82 11.28
N GLY A 180 0.76 -0.45 11.64
CA GLY A 180 0.04 -0.86 12.84
C GLY A 180 0.95 -1.21 14.02
N SER A 181 0.39 -1.96 14.96
CA SER A 181 1.12 -2.64 16.04
C SER A 181 0.76 -4.13 16.07
N LYS A 182 1.49 -4.92 16.85
CA LYS A 182 1.18 -6.36 17.07
C LYS A 182 -0.10 -6.61 17.86
N ASP A 183 -0.80 -5.57 18.31
CA ASP A 183 -2.02 -5.72 19.11
C ASP A 183 -3.23 -6.11 18.24
N LYS A 184 -3.17 -5.84 16.92
CA LYS A 184 -4.24 -6.14 15.96
C LYS A 184 -3.66 -6.65 14.65
N ALA A 185 -4.30 -7.65 14.06
CA ALA A 185 -3.95 -8.21 12.77
C ALA A 185 -4.43 -7.35 11.58
N GLN A 186 -3.92 -6.14 11.48
CA GLN A 186 -4.23 -5.17 10.41
C GLN A 186 -2.98 -4.40 10.01
N GLY A 187 -3.04 -3.63 8.92
CA GLY A 187 -1.87 -2.94 8.39
C GLY A 187 -0.80 -3.94 7.97
N ASN A 188 0.42 -3.79 8.48
CA ASN A 188 1.55 -4.68 8.12
C ASN A 188 1.40 -6.07 8.74
N TRP A 189 0.42 -6.25 9.62
CA TRP A 189 0.00 -7.54 10.17
C TRP A 189 -1.34 -8.01 9.61
N ALA A 190 -1.83 -7.43 8.52
CA ALA A 190 -2.98 -7.94 7.81
C ALA A 190 -2.77 -9.44 7.45
N PRO A 191 -3.80 -10.30 7.50
CA PRO A 191 -3.62 -11.74 7.36
C PRO A 191 -3.04 -12.18 6.02
N TYR A 192 -3.43 -11.50 4.94
CA TYR A 192 -3.05 -11.86 3.59
C TYR A 192 -2.36 -10.71 2.87
N VAL A 193 -1.61 -11.08 1.85
CA VAL A 193 -1.00 -10.17 0.89
C VAL A 193 -1.32 -10.60 -0.53
N ALA A 194 -1.33 -9.64 -1.45
CA ALA A 194 -1.34 -9.87 -2.88
C ALA A 194 -0.17 -9.17 -3.56
N GLY A 195 0.22 -9.65 -4.74
CA GLY A 195 1.17 -8.96 -5.61
C GLY A 195 0.80 -9.16 -7.07
N ALA A 196 1.03 -8.15 -7.90
CA ALA A 196 0.74 -8.22 -9.33
C ALA A 196 1.65 -7.35 -10.20
N ASN A 197 1.97 -7.86 -11.39
CA ASN A 197 2.63 -7.13 -12.48
C ASN A 197 2.24 -7.74 -13.84
N THR A 198 2.27 -6.92 -14.89
CA THR A 198 2.06 -7.35 -16.27
C THR A 198 3.37 -7.30 -17.05
N ASP A 199 3.72 -8.38 -17.75
CA ASP A 199 4.90 -8.42 -18.62
C ASP A 199 4.63 -7.77 -19.99
N SER A 200 5.70 -7.57 -20.76
CA SER A 200 5.63 -7.04 -22.13
C SER A 200 4.88 -7.92 -23.13
N SER A 201 4.63 -9.19 -22.79
CA SER A 201 3.77 -10.10 -23.57
C SER A 201 2.29 -9.98 -23.22
N GLY A 202 1.94 -9.13 -22.24
CA GLY A 202 0.58 -8.94 -21.76
C GLY A 202 0.12 -9.99 -20.76
N ASN A 203 1.00 -10.86 -20.24
CA ASN A 203 0.64 -11.77 -19.16
C ASN A 203 0.70 -11.03 -17.83
N THR A 204 -0.34 -11.20 -17.01
CA THR A 204 -0.35 -10.68 -15.65
C THR A 204 -0.14 -11.81 -14.66
N PHE A 205 0.87 -11.67 -13.82
CA PHE A 205 1.15 -12.59 -12.72
C PHE A 205 0.47 -12.06 -11.47
N VAL A 206 -0.43 -12.85 -10.88
CA VAL A 206 -1.17 -12.49 -9.68
C VAL A 206 -0.83 -13.50 -8.58
N LYS A 207 -0.27 -13.00 -7.49
CA LYS A 207 0.07 -13.79 -6.31
C LYS A 207 -0.89 -13.43 -5.19
N ILE A 208 -1.42 -14.43 -4.49
CA ILE A 208 -2.03 -14.28 -3.17
C ILE A 208 -1.29 -15.16 -2.17
N GLY A 209 -1.21 -14.73 -0.92
CA GLY A 209 -0.52 -15.50 0.11
C GLY A 209 -0.84 -15.04 1.51
N TRP A 210 -0.47 -15.86 2.47
CA TRP A 210 -0.40 -15.45 3.87
C TRP A 210 0.70 -14.41 4.05
N ASN A 211 0.48 -13.47 4.97
CA ASN A 211 1.48 -12.49 5.34
C ASN A 211 2.48 -13.12 6.33
N PRO A 212 3.80 -13.12 6.04
CA PRO A 212 4.85 -13.54 6.97
C PRO A 212 4.70 -12.94 8.39
N LYS A 213 4.40 -11.64 8.49
CA LYS A 213 4.24 -10.98 9.80
C LYS A 213 3.04 -11.49 10.58
N TYR A 214 1.94 -11.77 9.88
CA TYR A 214 0.77 -12.38 10.51
C TYR A 214 1.12 -13.77 11.03
N ILE A 215 1.80 -14.59 10.22
CA ILE A 215 2.12 -15.96 10.64
C ILE A 215 3.03 -16.03 11.87
N ASP A 216 3.95 -15.08 11.98
CA ASP A 216 4.90 -14.99 13.09
C ASP A 216 4.20 -14.58 14.39
N ASP A 217 3.38 -13.52 14.35
CA ASP A 217 2.88 -12.85 15.54
C ASP A 217 1.45 -13.26 15.97
N PHE A 218 0.64 -13.76 15.02
CA PHE A 218 -0.73 -14.22 15.29
C PHE A 218 -0.81 -15.73 15.15
N LYS A 219 -1.89 -16.33 15.68
CA LYS A 219 -2.15 -17.78 15.61
C LYS A 219 -3.62 -18.12 15.32
N ASP A 220 -4.49 -17.12 15.37
CA ASP A 220 -5.91 -17.27 15.06
C ASP A 220 -6.12 -17.42 13.56
N LYS A 221 -7.25 -18.02 13.16
CA LYS A 221 -7.62 -18.11 11.75
C LYS A 221 -8.45 -16.88 11.35
N PRO A 222 -8.14 -16.21 10.23
CA PRO A 222 -9.01 -15.16 9.71
C PRO A 222 -10.41 -15.70 9.42
N GLN A 223 -11.41 -14.85 9.62
CA GLN A 223 -12.83 -15.17 9.38
C GLN A 223 -13.25 -14.88 7.92
N TYR A 224 -12.28 -14.86 7.01
CA TYR A 224 -12.48 -14.69 5.58
C TYR A 224 -11.37 -15.39 4.80
N GLY A 225 -11.69 -15.80 3.57
CA GLY A 225 -10.76 -16.37 2.61
C GLY A 225 -10.63 -15.50 1.37
N ILE A 226 -9.63 -15.82 0.55
CA ILE A 226 -9.39 -15.19 -0.74
C ILE A 226 -9.04 -16.24 -1.79
N ARG A 227 -9.42 -16.01 -3.04
CA ARG A 227 -9.06 -16.87 -4.17
C ARG A 227 -8.95 -16.09 -5.47
N ILE A 228 -8.25 -16.65 -6.44
CA ILE A 228 -8.17 -16.07 -7.78
C ILE A 228 -9.09 -16.84 -8.73
N THR A 229 -9.98 -16.11 -9.40
CA THR A 229 -10.82 -16.61 -10.50
C THR A 229 -10.52 -15.83 -11.79
N CYS A 230 -10.94 -16.35 -12.94
CA CYS A 230 -10.84 -15.67 -14.22
C CYS A 230 -12.10 -15.93 -15.04
N ALA A 231 -12.64 -14.90 -15.68
CA ALA A 231 -13.92 -14.98 -16.40
C ALA A 231 -13.88 -15.96 -17.59
N ASP A 232 -12.79 -15.96 -18.35
CA ASP A 232 -12.74 -16.61 -19.67
C ASP A 232 -11.82 -17.84 -19.74
N GLY A 233 -11.35 -18.34 -18.60
CA GLY A 233 -10.53 -19.56 -18.53
C GLY A 233 -9.09 -19.43 -19.07
N GLU A 234 -8.67 -18.28 -19.61
CA GLU A 234 -7.28 -18.03 -20.04
C GLU A 234 -6.32 -17.75 -18.87
N CYS A 235 -6.44 -18.52 -17.79
CA CYS A 235 -5.59 -18.42 -16.62
C CYS A 235 -4.89 -19.75 -16.33
N ASN A 236 -3.58 -19.67 -16.20
CA ASN A 236 -2.76 -20.77 -15.71
C ASN A 236 -2.64 -20.67 -14.18
N GLY A 237 -2.53 -21.81 -13.49
CA GLY A 237 -2.33 -21.83 -12.04
C GLY A 237 -3.61 -21.69 -11.19
N LEU A 238 -4.79 -21.76 -11.83
CA LEU A 238 -6.10 -21.74 -11.15
C LEU A 238 -6.22 -22.81 -10.06
N ASP A 239 -7.27 -22.69 -9.25
CA ASP A 239 -7.48 -23.35 -7.95
C ASP A 239 -6.65 -22.73 -6.81
N CYS A 240 -6.04 -21.56 -7.07
CA CYS A 240 -5.32 -20.74 -6.09
C CYS A 240 -6.30 -20.10 -5.09
N GLU A 241 -6.43 -20.72 -3.91
CA GLU A 241 -7.40 -20.38 -2.85
C GLU A 241 -6.74 -20.48 -1.46
N ILE A 242 -7.04 -19.50 -0.61
CA ILE A 242 -6.80 -19.55 0.84
C ILE A 242 -8.17 -19.58 1.51
N ASP A 243 -8.55 -20.73 2.05
CA ASP A 243 -9.75 -20.90 2.86
C ASP A 243 -9.39 -21.44 4.26
N PRO A 244 -9.30 -20.59 5.30
CA PRO A 244 -8.93 -21.03 6.64
C PRO A 244 -9.91 -22.02 7.28
N SER A 245 -11.14 -22.14 6.76
CA SER A 245 -12.11 -23.14 7.23
C SER A 245 -11.80 -24.54 6.69
N LYS A 246 -11.20 -24.63 5.50
CA LYS A 246 -10.83 -25.89 4.83
C LYS A 246 -9.36 -26.26 5.05
N ASP A 247 -8.45 -25.33 4.77
CA ASP A 247 -7.01 -25.57 4.69
C ASP A 247 -6.30 -25.29 6.02
N GLY A 248 -7.00 -24.67 6.96
CA GLY A 248 -6.47 -24.30 8.27
C GLY A 248 -5.53 -23.10 8.21
N TYR A 249 -4.75 -22.93 9.28
CA TYR A 249 -3.81 -21.81 9.42
C TYR A 249 -2.61 -21.96 8.49
N ASN A 250 -2.26 -20.90 7.74
CA ASN A 250 -1.18 -20.93 6.75
C ASN A 250 -1.36 -22.01 5.66
N GLY A 251 -2.59 -22.49 5.48
CA GLY A 251 -2.98 -23.45 4.44
C GLY A 251 -3.29 -22.74 3.12
N ILE A 252 -3.03 -23.42 2.02
CA ILE A 252 -3.31 -22.90 0.67
C ILE A 252 -3.59 -24.05 -0.29
N ASN A 253 -4.54 -23.84 -1.19
CA ASN A 253 -4.79 -24.71 -2.34
C ASN A 253 -4.32 -24.00 -3.62
N GLY A 254 -3.84 -24.77 -4.61
CA GLY A 254 -3.43 -24.24 -5.90
C GLY A 254 -2.42 -25.14 -6.63
N LYS A 255 -2.30 -24.94 -7.94
CA LYS A 255 -1.36 -25.70 -8.80
C LYS A 255 0.07 -25.20 -8.66
N ASP A 256 0.23 -23.87 -8.61
CA ASP A 256 1.52 -23.21 -8.48
C ASP A 256 1.65 -22.60 -7.09
N THR A 257 2.03 -23.43 -6.11
CA THR A 257 2.17 -23.05 -4.69
C THR A 257 3.64 -22.96 -4.27
N GLY A 258 3.90 -22.19 -3.22
CA GLY A 258 5.22 -22.09 -2.62
C GLY A 258 5.17 -21.56 -1.19
N LYS A 259 6.34 -21.45 -0.56
CA LYS A 259 6.51 -20.80 0.75
C LYS A 259 7.60 -19.75 0.68
N SER A 260 7.34 -18.59 1.24
CA SER A 260 8.32 -17.51 1.38
C SER A 260 8.26 -17.01 2.82
N LEU A 261 9.42 -16.99 3.50
CA LEU A 261 9.51 -16.64 4.92
C LEU A 261 8.52 -17.43 5.80
N GLY A 262 8.32 -18.71 5.47
CA GLY A 262 7.37 -19.58 6.17
C GLY A 262 5.89 -19.43 5.74
N ALA A 263 5.53 -18.35 5.05
CA ALA A 263 4.16 -18.08 4.62
C ALA A 263 3.84 -18.72 3.27
N SER A 264 2.72 -19.43 3.19
CA SER A 264 2.24 -20.10 1.98
C SER A 264 1.66 -19.10 0.99
N TYR A 265 1.93 -19.30 -0.30
CA TYR A 265 1.38 -18.50 -1.40
C TYR A 265 1.09 -19.35 -2.63
N CYS A 266 0.23 -18.84 -3.51
CA CYS A 266 0.00 -19.40 -4.84
C CYS A 266 -0.01 -18.29 -5.89
N VAL A 267 0.20 -18.67 -7.15
CA VAL A 267 0.31 -17.75 -8.28
C VAL A 267 -0.64 -18.19 -9.39
N VAL A 268 -1.29 -17.21 -10.01
CA VAL A 268 -2.06 -17.37 -11.25
C VAL A 268 -1.47 -16.45 -12.31
N THR A 269 -1.41 -16.94 -13.54
CA THR A 269 -1.05 -16.10 -14.70
C THR A 269 -2.27 -15.91 -15.58
N ALA A 270 -2.79 -14.69 -15.65
CA ALA A 270 -3.79 -14.27 -16.62
C ALA A 270 -3.09 -13.90 -17.93
N LYS A 271 -3.39 -14.62 -19.00
CA LYS A 271 -2.71 -14.43 -20.30
C LYS A 271 -3.39 -13.35 -21.13
N ASN A 272 -2.67 -12.79 -22.11
CA ASN A 272 -3.24 -11.95 -23.17
C ASN A 272 -4.05 -10.75 -22.66
N LYS A 273 -3.63 -10.11 -21.56
CA LYS A 273 -4.35 -9.03 -20.87
C LYS A 273 -5.75 -9.42 -20.37
N ASN A 274 -6.01 -10.71 -20.18
CA ASN A 274 -7.21 -11.17 -19.51
C ASN A 274 -7.24 -10.67 -18.05
N THR A 275 -8.45 -10.55 -17.51
CA THR A 275 -8.68 -10.08 -16.15
C THR A 275 -8.70 -11.25 -15.17
N ALA A 276 -7.86 -11.17 -14.14
CA ALA A 276 -7.94 -12.02 -12.96
C ALA A 276 -8.73 -11.29 -11.86
N THR A 277 -9.61 -12.03 -11.19
CA THR A 277 -10.44 -11.51 -10.10
C THR A 277 -9.97 -12.14 -8.80
N ILE A 278 -9.55 -11.32 -7.83
CA ILE A 278 -9.35 -11.75 -6.45
C ILE A 278 -10.72 -11.71 -5.76
N GLU A 279 -11.33 -12.87 -5.54
CA GLU A 279 -12.57 -12.98 -4.79
C GLU A 279 -12.29 -13.03 -3.29
N VAL A 280 -12.98 -12.18 -2.53
CA VAL A 280 -12.95 -12.18 -1.06
C VAL A 280 -14.28 -12.75 -0.56
N PHE A 281 -14.24 -13.68 0.39
CA PHE A 281 -15.45 -14.34 0.90
C PHE A 281 -15.36 -14.58 2.42
N SER A 282 -16.49 -14.53 3.11
CA SER A 282 -16.57 -14.93 4.52
C SER A 282 -16.45 -16.44 4.68
N VAL A 283 -15.87 -16.89 5.80
CA VAL A 283 -15.81 -18.31 6.19
C VAL A 283 -16.43 -18.57 7.56
#